data_AF-A0A934LWG8-F1
#
_entry.id   AF-A0A934LWG8-F1
#
_cell.length_a   1.000
_cell.length_b   1.000
_cell.length_c   1.000
_cell.angle_alpha   90.00
_cell.angle_beta   90.00
_cell.angle_gamma   90.00
#
_symmetry.space_group_name_H-M   'P 1'
#
loop_
_entity.id
_entity.type
_entity.pdbx_description
1 polymer ?
#
loop_
_entity_poly.entity_id
_entity_poly.type
_entity_poly.pdbx_seq_one_letter_code
_entity_poly.pdbx_strand_id
1 'polypeptide(L)' 'MNNTYQNLKLYEWIDLGRENGQISDIQTVILAYCMDEREAMAWIADIVKGLTSEQDALIFMERVVQRRYGSRSPLH' A
#
# COMPACT_ATOMS: atom_id res chain seq x y z
N MET A 1 -21.71 5.56 -15.86
CA MET A 1 -21.01 5.50 -14.56
C MET A 1 -19.53 5.44 -14.86
N ASN A 2 -18.77 6.49 -14.53
CA ASN A 2 -17.35 6.58 -14.85
C ASN A 2 -16.62 5.49 -14.05
N ASN A 3 -15.97 4.56 -14.76
CA ASN A 3 -15.33 3.42 -14.14
C ASN A 3 -13.90 3.74 -13.74
N THR A 4 -13.73 4.86 -13.03
CA THR A 4 -12.43 5.48 -12.74
C THR A 4 -11.46 4.56 -12.01
N TYR A 5 -11.98 3.49 -11.38
CA TYR A 5 -11.21 2.54 -10.58
C TYR A 5 -11.00 1.18 -11.24
N GLN A 6 -11.50 0.96 -12.46
CA GLN A 6 -11.32 -0.32 -13.15
C GLN A 6 -9.95 -0.40 -13.83
N ASN A 7 -9.28 -1.54 -13.64
CA ASN A 7 -8.02 -1.91 -14.29
C ASN A 7 -6.82 -1.01 -13.99
N LEU A 8 -6.90 -0.17 -12.95
CA LEU A 8 -5.73 0.60 -12.50
C LEU A 8 -4.63 -0.33 -11.99
N LYS A 9 -3.41 -0.08 -12.43
CA LYS A 9 -2.17 -0.69 -11.93
C LYS A 9 -1.80 -0.08 -10.57
N LEU A 10 -0.89 -0.72 -9.84
CA LEU A 10 -0.45 -0.25 -8.53
C LEU A 10 0.05 1.20 -8.54
N TYR A 11 0.90 1.58 -9.51
CA TYR A 11 1.41 2.95 -9.59
C TYR A 11 0.28 3.97 -9.86
N GLU A 12 -0.73 3.61 -10.65
CA GLU A 12 -1.87 4.49 -10.96
C GLU A 12 -2.76 4.71 -9.73
N TRP A 13 -2.92 3.68 -8.91
CA TRP A 13 -3.59 3.81 -7.61
C TRP A 13 -2.82 4.71 -6.65
N ILE A 14 -1.49 4.58 -6.60
CA ILE A 14 -0.63 5.42 -5.76
C ILE A 14 -0.70 6.88 -6.21
N ASP A 15 -0.56 7.14 -7.51
CA ASP A 15 -0.63 8.49 -8.06
C ASP A 15 -1.99 9.13 -7.77
N LEU A 16 -3.08 8.40 -8.01
CA LEU A 16 -4.43 8.87 -7.69
C LEU A 16 -4.60 9.18 -6.19
N GLY A 17 -4.07 8.34 -5.31
CA GLY A 17 -4.11 8.58 -3.86
C GLY A 17 -3.30 9.80 -3.42
N ARG A 18 -2.19 10.09 -4.10
CA ARG A 18 -1.40 11.29 -3.84
C ARG A 18 -2.08 12.55 -4.36
N GLU A 19 -2.67 12.48 -5.56
CA GLU A 19 -3.37 13.60 -6.17
C GLU A 19 -4.59 14.04 -5.35
N ASN A 20 -5.36 13.11 -4.77
CA ASN A 20 -6.48 13.49 -3.90
C ASN A 20 -6.10 13.55 -2.40
N GLY A 21 -4.82 13.40 -2.06
CA GLY A 21 -4.30 13.61 -0.71
C GLY A 21 -4.59 12.50 0.31
N GLN A 22 -5.04 11.32 -0.12
CA GLN A 22 -5.19 10.16 0.77
C GLN A 22 -3.87 9.46 1.07
N ILE A 23 -2.88 9.59 0.19
CA ILE A 23 -1.53 9.06 0.37
C ILE A 23 -0.57 10.24 0.43
N SER A 24 0.02 10.43 1.60
CA SER A 24 0.90 11.56 1.88
C SER A 24 2.31 11.10 2.27
N ASP A 25 2.44 9.91 2.85
CA ASP A 25 3.70 9.39 3.34
C ASP A 25 4.42 8.58 2.25
N ILE A 26 5.69 8.91 2.03
CA ILE A 26 6.55 8.15 1.12
C ILE A 26 6.76 6.72 1.60
N GLN A 27 6.64 6.46 2.90
CA GLN A 27 6.77 5.13 3.47
C GLN A 27 5.65 4.19 2.98
N THR A 28 4.42 4.68 2.80
CA THR A 28 3.30 3.94 2.22
C THR A 28 3.66 3.42 0.83
N VAL A 29 4.26 4.29 -0.01
CA VAL A 29 4.70 3.96 -1.37
C VAL A 29 5.79 2.91 -1.34
N ILE A 30 6.81 3.09 -0.50
CA ILE A 30 7.94 2.15 -0.40
C ILE A 30 7.45 0.76 0.00
N LEU A 31 6.61 0.67 1.05
CA LEU A 31 6.09 -0.60 1.52
C LEU A 31 5.21 -1.29 0.48
N ALA A 32 4.40 -0.53 -0.28
CA ALA A 32 3.60 -1.09 -1.37
C ALA A 32 4.46 -1.83 -2.40
N TYR A 33 5.62 -1.27 -2.76
CA TYR A 33 6.56 -1.91 -3.69
C TYR A 33 7.37 -3.06 -3.08
N CYS A 34 7.42 -3.17 -1.74
CA CYS A 34 8.06 -4.30 -1.07
C CYS A 34 7.13 -5.52 -0.91
N MET A 35 5.81 -5.33 -1.07
CA MET A 35 4.79 -6.36 -0.93
C MET A 35 4.53 -7.13 -2.23
N ASP A 36 3.72 -8.18 -2.16
CA ASP A 36 3.12 -8.75 -3.36
C ASP A 36 2.19 -7.71 -4.01
N GLU A 37 2.24 -7.58 -5.34
CA GLU A 37 1.50 -6.54 -6.05
C GLU A 37 -0.02 -6.63 -5.80
N ARG A 38 -0.59 -7.83 -5.70
CA ARG A 38 -2.04 -7.98 -5.45
C ARG A 38 -2.43 -7.53 -4.05
N GLU A 39 -1.60 -7.84 -3.05
CA GLU A 39 -1.80 -7.40 -1.67
C GLU A 39 -1.62 -5.89 -1.56
N ALA A 40 -0.57 -5.34 -2.16
CA ALA A 40 -0.30 -3.91 -2.19
C ALA A 40 -1.46 -3.15 -2.83
N MET A 41 -1.95 -3.60 -4.00
CA MET A 41 -3.08 -2.97 -4.68
C MET A 41 -4.34 -2.95 -3.83
N ALA A 42 -4.64 -4.02 -3.07
CA ALA A 42 -5.80 -4.06 -2.20
C ALA A 42 -5.72 -2.96 -1.13
N TRP A 43 -4.58 -2.86 -0.43
CA TRP A 43 -4.38 -1.84 0.61
C TRP A 43 -4.40 -0.42 0.07
N ILE A 44 -3.69 -0.16 -1.03
CA ILE A 44 -3.68 1.17 -1.65
C ILE A 44 -5.08 1.55 -2.13
N ALA A 45 -5.83 0.63 -2.75
CA ALA A 45 -7.19 0.90 -3.17
C ALA A 45 -8.11 1.21 -1.98
N ASP A 46 -7.96 0.52 -0.84
CA ASP A 46 -8.74 0.78 0.37
C ASP A 46 -8.44 2.14 0.98
N ILE A 47 -7.17 2.59 0.97
CA ILE A 47 -6.79 3.96 1.35
C ILE A 47 -7.46 4.97 0.43
N VAL A 48 -7.30 4.83 -0.89
CA VAL A 48 -7.83 5.79 -1.88
C VAL A 48 -9.35 5.89 -1.84
N LYS A 49 -10.04 4.77 -1.61
CA LYS A 49 -11.50 4.72 -1.46
C LYS A 49 -11.99 5.21 -0.09
N GLY A 50 -11.10 5.53 0.84
CA GLY A 50 -11.44 5.97 2.20
C GLY A 50 -12.03 4.85 3.07
N LEU A 51 -11.76 3.59 2.74
CA LEU A 51 -12.19 2.42 3.52
C LEU A 51 -11.25 2.16 4.71
N THR A 52 -10.04 2.71 4.66
CA THR A 52 -9.02 2.61 5.71
C THR A 52 -8.17 3.88 5.69
N SER A 53 -7.68 4.30 6.85
CA SER A 53 -6.74 5.42 6.94
C SER A 53 -5.34 5.02 6.46
N GLU A 54 -4.57 5.97 5.94
CA GLU A 54 -3.16 5.72 5.55
C GLU A 54 -2.34 5.15 6.72
N GLN A 55 -2.53 5.67 7.94
CA GLN A 55 -1.83 5.22 9.14
C GLN A 55 -2.15 3.78 9.52
N ASP A 56 -3.44 3.39 9.48
CA ASP A 56 -3.84 2.02 9.83
C ASP A 56 -3.31 1.01 8.79
N ALA A 57 -3.35 1.38 7.51
CA ALA A 57 -2.77 0.57 6.45
C ALA A 57 -1.25 0.43 6.61
N LEU A 58 -0.53 1.52 6.93
CA LEU A 58 0.92 1.52 7.17
C LEU A 58 1.33 0.46 8.20
N ILE A 59 0.65 0.42 9.36
CA ILE A 59 0.94 -0.57 10.42
C ILE A 59 0.80 -2.00 9.89
N PHE A 60 -0.20 -2.26 9.04
CA PHE A 60 -0.40 -3.58 8.44
C PHE A 60 0.66 -3.91 7.41
N MET A 61 0.96 -2.98 6.50
CA MET A 61 1.95 -3.14 5.45
C MET A 61 3.35 -3.39 6.04
N GLU A 62 3.74 -2.67 7.09
CA GLU A 62 4.98 -2.89 7.82
C GLU A 62 5.08 -4.33 8.36
N ARG A 63 4.01 -4.84 8.98
CA ARG A 63 3.98 -6.22 9.52
C ARG A 63 4.13 -7.26 8.42
N VAL A 64 3.50 -7.05 7.27
CA VAL A 64 3.62 -7.98 6.12
C VAL A 64 5.06 -8.00 5.61
N VAL A 65 5.65 -6.82 5.38
CA VAL A 65 7.03 -6.70 4.90
C VAL A 65 8.01 -7.28 5.93
N GLN A 66 7.82 -7.03 7.23
CA GLN A 66 8.62 -7.62 8.30
C GLN A 66 8.52 -9.14 8.35
N ARG A 67 7.34 -9.75 8.13
CA ARG A 67 7.23 -11.21 8.07
C ARG A 67 7.95 -11.79 6.85
N ARG A 68 7.95 -11.06 5.73
CA ARG A 68 8.57 -11.49 4.48
C ARG A 68 10.09 -11.38 4.50
N TYR A 69 10.63 -10.32 5.09
CA TYR A 69 12.08 -10.01 5.04
C TYR A 69 12.77 -10.00 6.41
N GLY A 70 12.01 -10.01 7.51
CA GLY A 70 12.50 -10.00 8.89
C GLY A 70 12.99 -11.37 9.40
N SER A 71 12.93 -12.42 8.58
CA SER A 71 13.58 -13.71 8.84
C SER A 71 15.09 -13.66 8.55
N ARG A 72 15.79 -12.69 9.14
CA ARG A 72 17.19 -12.90 9.50
C ARG A 72 17.19 -13.26 10.97
N SER A 73 17.10 -14.56 11.27
CA SER A 73 17.58 -15.04 12.57
C SER A 73 18.96 -14.45 12.79
N PRO A 74 19.24 -13.77 13.92
CA PRO A 74 20.61 -13.55 14.29
C PRO A 74 21.21 -14.95 14.49
N LEU A 75 22.27 -15.24 13.75
CA LEU A 75 23.15 -16.36 14.05
C LEU A 75 23.62 -16.17 15.49
N HIS A 76 23.07 -16.95 16.42
CA HIS A 76 23.59 -17.17 17.77
C HIS A 76 23.36 -18.62 18.16
#